data_AF-A0A969MRE7-F1
#
_entry.id   AF-A0A969MRE7-F1
#
_cell.length_a   1.000
_cell.length_b   1.000
_cell.length_c   1.000
_cell.angle_alpha   90.00
_cell.angle_beta   90.00
_cell.angle_gamma   90.00
#
_symmetry.space_group_name_H-M   'P 1'
#
loop_
_entity.id
_entity.type
_entity.pdbx_description
1 polymer ?
#
loop_
_entity_poly.entity_id
_entity_poly.type
_entity_poly.pdbx_seq_one_letter_code
_entity_poly.pdbx_strand_id
1 'polypeptide(L)'
;MKILHGTWIPQAENGFIQTGAFYLWVETTESKKPRSKGRSVHPRQLAKPELESFLTDELGIQSASQKSEEAISPKYFLLPSTLISRYLL
;
A
#
# COMPACT_ATOMS: atom_id res chain seq x y z
N MET A 1 -9.99 -11.98 7.81
CA MET A 1 -10.59 -11.05 6.82
C MET A 1 -9.51 -10.14 6.25
N LYS A 2 -9.64 -9.73 4.98
CA LYS A 2 -8.72 -8.80 4.29
C LYS A 2 -9.41 -7.45 4.08
N ILE A 3 -8.70 -6.35 4.33
CA ILE A 3 -9.18 -4.98 4.13
C ILE A 3 -8.33 -4.37 3.02
N LEU A 4 -8.96 -3.96 1.91
CA LEU A 4 -8.30 -3.34 0.76
C LEU A 4 -8.46 -1.82 0.85
N HIS A 5 -7.33 -1.11 0.90
CA HIS A 5 -7.24 0.34 0.82
C HIS A 5 -6.78 0.71 -0.59
N GLY A 6 -7.54 1.57 -1.27
CA GLY A 6 -7.21 2.09 -2.60
C GLY A 6 -7.14 3.61 -2.56
N THR A 7 -6.04 4.18 -3.03
CA THR A 7 -5.81 5.63 -2.99
C THR A 7 -5.28 6.11 -4.35
N TRP A 8 -5.95 7.10 -4.93
CA TRP A 8 -5.41 7.85 -6.06
C TRP A 8 -4.53 9.00 -5.54
N ILE A 9 -3.25 9.02 -5.92
CA ILE A 9 -2.34 10.12 -5.59
C ILE A 9 -2.08 10.91 -6.87
N PRO A 10 -2.56 12.17 -6.95
CA PRO A 10 -2.38 12.99 -8.13
C PRO A 10 -0.94 13.55 -8.21
N GLN A 11 -0.41 13.69 -9.43
CA GLN A 11 0.92 14.27 -9.68
C GLN A 11 0.87 15.79 -9.67
N ALA A 12 1.55 16.47 -8.74
CA ALA A 12 1.43 17.91 -8.46
C ALA A 12 1.70 18.87 -9.66
N GLU A 13 0.76 18.94 -10.60
CA GLU A 13 0.77 19.77 -11.80
C GLU A 13 -0.54 20.58 -11.87
N ASN A 14 -0.49 21.76 -12.47
CA ASN A 14 -1.67 22.62 -12.59
C ASN A 14 -2.62 22.12 -13.69
N GLY A 15 -3.89 21.88 -13.33
CA GLY A 15 -4.96 21.55 -14.28
C GLY A 15 -5.07 20.04 -14.56
N PHE A 16 -5.59 19.27 -13.61
CA PHE A 16 -5.76 17.83 -13.82
C PHE A 16 -6.96 17.49 -14.71
N ILE A 17 -6.79 16.50 -15.60
CA ILE A 17 -7.90 15.69 -16.14
C ILE A 17 -7.79 14.21 -15.72
N GLN A 18 -6.58 13.66 -15.47
CA GLN A 18 -6.24 12.62 -14.46
C GLN A 18 -4.79 12.12 -14.66
N THR A 19 -3.78 12.88 -14.20
CA THR A 19 -2.39 12.39 -14.05
C THR A 19 -2.16 11.99 -12.59
N GLY A 20 -1.41 10.91 -12.35
CA GLY A 20 -1.22 10.34 -11.02
C GLY A 20 -1.10 8.82 -11.07
N ALA A 21 -1.12 8.19 -9.90
CA ALA A 21 -1.11 6.74 -9.80
C ALA A 21 -2.11 6.25 -8.76
N PHE A 22 -2.67 5.07 -9.03
CA PHE A 22 -3.51 4.35 -8.10
C PHE A 22 -2.67 3.38 -7.28
N TYR A 23 -2.79 3.46 -5.96
CA TYR A 23 -2.00 2.67 -5.02
C TYR A 23 -2.92 1.77 -4.21
N LEU A 24 -2.46 0.54 -3.96
CA LEU A 24 -3.18 -0.46 -3.19
C LEU A 24 -2.39 -0.82 -1.92
N TRP A 25 -3.09 -0.94 -0.81
CA TRP A 25 -2.57 -1.47 0.44
C TRP A 25 -3.58 -2.42 1.06
N VAL A 26 -3.13 -3.60 1.51
CA VAL A 26 -3.99 -4.63 2.10
C VAL A 26 -3.61 -4.90 3.54
N GLU A 27 -4.62 -4.94 4.41
CA GLU A 27 -4.48 -5.28 5.82
C GLU A 27 -5.19 -6.59 6.17
N THR A 28 -4.75 -7.22 7.25
CA THR A 28 -5.37 -8.38 7.88
C THR A 28 -5.96 -8.02 9.24
N THR A 29 -7.05 -8.70 9.60
CA THR A 29 -7.60 -8.59 10.97
C THR A 29 -6.65 -9.13 12.03
N GLU A 30 -5.85 -10.12 11.68
CA GLU A 30 -4.84 -10.69 12.57
C GLU A 30 -3.65 -9.75 12.71
N SER A 31 -3.29 -9.41 13.95
CA SER A 31 -2.05 -8.68 14.22
C SER A 31 -0.87 -9.64 14.13
N LYS A 32 0.05 -9.40 13.20
CA LYS A 32 1.33 -10.12 13.19
C LYS A 32 2.26 -9.42 14.19
N LYS A 33 2.87 -10.19 15.11
CA LYS A 33 3.90 -9.64 16.01
C LYS A 33 4.97 -8.93 15.15
N PRO A 34 5.37 -7.69 15.48
CA PRO A 34 6.31 -6.96 14.65
C PRO A 34 7.61 -7.76 14.50
N ARG A 35 7.97 -8.06 13.25
CA ARG A 35 9.26 -8.69 12.93
C ARG A 35 10.36 -7.64 13.11
N SER A 36 11.03 -7.70 14.27
CA SER A 36 12.24 -6.93 14.61
C SER A 36 12.06 -5.43 14.84
N LYS A 37 12.77 -4.91 15.85
CA LYS A 37 12.77 -3.51 16.35
C LYS A 37 13.33 -2.46 15.36
N GLY A 38 13.52 -2.79 14.07
CA GLY A 38 14.22 -1.94 13.10
C GLY A 38 13.48 -1.61 11.81
N ARG A 39 12.31 -2.21 11.54
CA ARG A 39 11.51 -1.91 10.33
C ARG A 39 10.17 -1.33 10.73
N SER A 40 9.93 -0.08 10.31
CA SER A 40 8.62 0.57 10.41
C SER A 40 7.65 -0.10 9.44
N VAL A 41 6.99 -1.15 9.93
CA VAL A 41 6.05 -1.98 9.19
C VAL A 41 4.72 -1.92 9.93
N HIS A 42 3.63 -1.69 9.20
CA HIS A 42 2.31 -1.66 9.81
C HIS A 42 1.98 -3.04 10.41
N PRO A 43 1.54 -3.15 11.69
CA PRO A 43 1.34 -4.44 12.37
C PRO A 43 0.33 -5.39 11.71
N ARG A 44 -0.57 -4.82 10.89
CA ARG A 44 -1.62 -5.55 10.18
C ARG A 44 -1.39 -5.62 8.68
N GLN A 45 -0.24 -5.20 8.15
CA GLN A 45 -0.02 -5.32 6.71
C GLN A 45 0.00 -6.79 6.28
N LEU A 46 -0.60 -7.07 5.13
CA LEU A 46 -0.47 -8.36 4.49
C LEU A 46 0.99 -8.61 4.08
N ALA A 47 1.49 -9.82 4.30
CA ALA A 47 2.88 -10.14 3.95
C ALA A 47 3.02 -10.25 2.43
N LYS A 48 4.19 -9.91 1.87
CA LYS A 48 4.45 -9.95 0.42
C LYS A 48 3.91 -11.20 -0.31
N PRO A 49 4.23 -12.44 0.09
CA PRO A 49 3.72 -13.62 -0.63
C PRO A 49 2.19 -13.78 -0.54
N GLU A 50 1.60 -13.43 0.61
CA GLU A 50 0.14 -13.45 0.78
C GLU A 50 -0.55 -12.34 -0.02
N LEU A 51 0.12 -11.20 -0.18
CA LEU A 51 -0.34 -10.08 -0.99
C LEU A 51 -0.29 -10.42 -2.48
N GLU A 52 0.79 -11.05 -2.95
CA GLU A 52 0.91 -11.51 -4.34
C GLU A 52 -0.23 -12.48 -4.70
N SER A 53 -0.45 -13.52 -3.88
CA SER A 53 -1.57 -14.46 -4.08
C SER A 53 -2.93 -13.76 -4.00
N PHE A 54 -3.11 -12.82 -3.07
CA PHE A 54 -4.37 -12.06 -3.00
C PHE A 54 -4.63 -11.22 -4.26
N LEU A 55 -3.60 -10.56 -4.78
CA LEU A 55 -3.72 -9.75 -5.99
C LEU A 55 -4.02 -10.63 -7.22
N THR A 56 -3.33 -11.76 -7.36
CA THR A 56 -3.49 -12.62 -8.55
C THR A 56 -4.73 -13.49 -8.49
N ASP A 57 -4.95 -14.18 -7.36
CA ASP A 57 -5.90 -15.29 -7.28
C ASP A 57 -7.29 -14.80 -6.87
N GLU A 58 -7.37 -13.78 -6.03
CA GLU A 58 -8.65 -13.24 -5.55
C GLU A 58 -9.08 -11.98 -6.33
N LEU A 59 -8.15 -11.09 -6.67
CA LEU A 59 -8.46 -9.84 -7.39
C LEU A 59 -8.20 -9.91 -8.90
N GLY A 60 -7.57 -10.97 -9.42
CA GLY A 60 -7.28 -11.14 -10.85
C GLY A 60 -6.27 -10.12 -11.41
N ILE A 61 -5.56 -9.39 -10.56
CA ILE A 61 -4.58 -8.37 -10.94
C ILE A 61 -3.25 -9.08 -11.18
N GLN A 62 -2.99 -9.41 -12.43
CA GLN A 62 -1.72 -10.01 -12.83
C GLN A 62 -0.60 -8.97 -12.77
N SER A 63 0.56 -9.35 -12.22
CA SER A 63 1.75 -8.52 -12.34
C SER A 63 2.13 -8.43 -13.82
N ALA A 64 1.93 -7.26 -14.43
CA ALA A 64 2.20 -7.07 -15.85
C ALA A 64 3.63 -7.55 -16.15
N SER A 65 3.74 -8.44 -17.13
CA SER A 65 4.97 -9.13 -17.51
C SER A 65 6.06 -8.13 -17.91
N GLN A 66 6.95 -7.81 -16.97
CA GLN A 66 8.32 -7.26 -17.06
C GLN A 66 8.67 -6.14 -18.08
N LYS A 67 7.74 -5.58 -18.84
CA LYS A 67 8.04 -4.62 -19.94
C LYS A 67 7.06 -3.46 -20.11
N SER A 68 6.07 -3.28 -19.24
CA SER A 68 5.21 -2.08 -19.27
C SER A 68 5.47 -1.18 -18.07
N GLU A 69 5.36 0.13 -18.30
CA GLU A 69 5.33 1.17 -17.26
C GLU A 69 4.14 0.99 -16.28
N GLU A 70 3.21 0.09 -16.60
CA GLU A 70 2.03 -0.29 -15.83
C GLU A 70 2.26 -1.45 -14.85
N ALA A 71 3.51 -1.93 -14.72
CA ALA A 71 3.81 -3.01 -13.79
C ALA A 71 3.60 -2.61 -12.32
N ILE A 72 2.94 -3.48 -11.56
CA ILE A 72 2.78 -3.34 -10.11
C ILE A 72 4.16 -3.33 -9.47
N SER A 73 4.50 -2.23 -8.81
CA SER A 73 5.76 -2.08 -8.09
C SER A 73 5.51 -1.81 -6.61
N PRO A 74 6.38 -2.30 -5.70
CA PRO A 74 6.24 -2.02 -4.28
C PRO A 74 6.42 -0.51 -4.03
N LYS A 75 5.47 0.07 -3.29
CA LYS A 75 5.49 1.46 -2.83
C LYS A 75 5.28 1.49 -1.32
N TYR A 76 5.78 2.53 -0.66
CA TYR A 76 5.72 2.68 0.79
C TYR A 76 4.80 3.84 1.13
N PHE A 77 3.85 3.59 2.02
CA PHE A 77 3.02 4.63 2.61
C PHE A 77 3.63 5.09 3.94
N LEU A 78 3.84 6.41 4.05
CA LEU A 78 4.05 7.04 5.34
C LEU A 78 2.69 7.21 5.99
N LEU A 79 2.31 6.24 6.80
CA LEU A 79 1.09 6.33 7.57
C LEU A 79 1.35 7.18 8.81
N PRO A 80 0.38 8.00 9.25
CA PRO A 80 0.45 8.61 10.55
C PRO A 80 0.45 7.50 11.60
N SER A 81 1.64 7.10 12.05
CA SER A 81 1.79 6.26 13.22
C SER A 81 1.41 7.12 14.42
N THR A 82 0.74 6.53 15.41
CA THR A 82 0.29 7.25 16.60
C THR A 82 1.46 7.84 17.38
N LEU A 83 1.79 9.08 17.04
CA LEU A 83 2.30 10.16 17.86
C LEU A 83 1.66 11.45 17.34
N ILE A 84 0.32 11.50 17.37
CA ILE A 84 -0.40 12.77 17.56
C ILE A 84 -0.15 13.16 19.02
N SER A 85 1.10 13.47 19.35
CA SER A 85 1.42 14.30 20.51
C SER A 85 1.41 15.72 19.97
N ARG A 86 0.25 16.36 20.18
CA ARG A 86 0.08 17.78 20.51
C ARG A 86 1.28 18.64 20.11
N TYR A 87 1.14 19.43 19.04
CA TYR A 87 1.58 20.83 18.88
C TYR A 87 1.55 21.12 17.37
N LEU A 88 0.40 21.60 16.89
CA LEU A 88 0.38 22.53 15.77
C LEU A 88 0.34 23.92 16.43
N LEU A 89 1.46 24.65 16.30
CA LEU A 89 1.45 26.11 16.25
C LEU A 89 1.31 26.50 14.77
#